data_AF-A0A924K2C4-F1
#
_entry.id   AF-A0A924K2C4-F1
#
_cell.length_a   1.000
_cell.length_b   1.000
_cell.length_c   1.000
_cell.angle_alpha   90.00
_cell.angle_beta   90.00
_cell.angle_gamma   90.00
#
_symmetry.space_group_name_H-M   'P 1'
#
loop_
_entity.id
_entity.type
_entity.pdbx_description
1 polymer ?
#
loop_
_entity_poly.entity_id
_entity_poly.type
_entity_poly.pdbx_seq_one_letter_code
_entity_poly.pdbx_strand_id
1 'polypeptide(L)'
;MNLKLSTAQLSLGLHGDDAARLHQALLALGREIPFAETDKQLVGAGTVAIVKAVQADNGLEATGVVDPKTVEAINTALAGNDVGKRIVRGRVLTADGAPAAGLSVQVYLQTPTGENAVGKSALDADGAYEIAYKPNAKLMRIDLRVEVRSARAAVETTPPGSSILTNAGILEALDFVLAGAAAAPTPEFARVLADIKPLIGTRNPAELEEVSLLGLQSGRDPSQVAALAIANRIAGSTKVPADVFYALQREGLPADLKALQATHPDVLKAALASAVAKGTVPDTIGDQKIESYLSGLSPVPDARLNSLLGKILRPAELTRFAAAFAASDGPQKFWDGIAADPTLARKAGKLKLAAQVAGLTDSHDPLVTKVLARSDIKTAADLASLSADQWKSLVQAGDVGVPAGTPGANAAEQTNNYVGGILTRVEAAFPTQFFAARLAAVPVGKFLATNPAFQLKSTSLTKFLNDNPAAASALNPEDKRRLQGYQRLYRITSRADETQALSANGIDSAQKISAMSREAFIAEHADILPA
;
A
#
# COMPACT_ATOMS: atom_id res chain seq x y z
N MET A 1 3.26 -58.95 18.58
CA MET A 1 3.51 -59.20 20.02
C MET A 1 2.86 -60.53 20.39
N ASN A 2 3.38 -61.30 21.36
CA ASN A 2 2.79 -62.59 21.76
C ASN A 2 2.89 -62.75 23.30
N LEU A 3 1.74 -62.77 23.98
CA LEU A 3 1.58 -62.98 25.40
C LEU A 3 1.88 -64.45 25.74
N LYS A 4 2.87 -64.67 26.61
CA LYS A 4 3.18 -65.97 27.21
C LYS A 4 3.19 -65.83 28.73
N LEU A 5 2.43 -66.69 29.40
CA LEU A 5 2.39 -66.77 30.85
C LEU A 5 3.29 -67.91 31.33
N SER A 6 4.01 -67.69 32.43
CA SER A 6 4.77 -68.73 33.13
C SER A 6 3.90 -69.56 34.08
N THR A 7 2.75 -69.02 34.45
CA THR A 7 1.70 -69.66 35.27
C THR A 7 0.55 -70.15 34.40
N ALA A 8 -0.18 -71.18 34.87
CA ALA A 8 -1.29 -71.78 34.11
C ALA A 8 -2.49 -70.84 33.95
N GLN A 9 -2.68 -69.91 34.88
CA GLN A 9 -3.71 -68.87 34.83
C GLN A 9 -3.34 -67.67 35.72
N LEU A 10 -3.78 -66.47 35.34
CA LEU A 10 -3.70 -65.28 36.20
C LEU A 10 -5.08 -64.85 36.70
N SER A 11 -5.18 -64.47 37.97
CA SER A 11 -6.40 -63.95 38.59
C SER A 11 -6.11 -62.75 39.50
N LEU A 12 -7.17 -62.14 40.03
CA LEU A 12 -7.11 -60.97 40.91
C LEU A 12 -6.10 -61.16 42.06
N GLY A 13 -5.21 -60.19 42.23
CA GLY A 13 -4.23 -60.14 43.32
C GLY A 13 -2.84 -60.71 42.99
N LEU A 14 -2.63 -61.26 41.80
CA LEU A 14 -1.30 -61.71 41.36
C LEU A 14 -0.39 -60.56 40.97
N HIS A 15 0.90 -60.69 41.31
CA HIS A 15 1.94 -59.71 41.02
C HIS A 15 3.17 -60.34 40.33
N GLY A 16 3.94 -59.51 39.61
CA GLY A 16 5.22 -59.90 39.00
C GLY A 16 5.20 -60.00 37.47
N ASP A 17 6.19 -60.69 36.91
CA ASP A 17 6.49 -60.64 35.46
C ASP A 17 5.32 -61.05 34.54
N ASP A 18 4.49 -62.00 34.96
CA ASP A 18 3.31 -62.41 34.20
C ASP A 18 2.24 -61.30 34.16
N ALA A 19 2.05 -60.57 35.26
CA ALA A 19 1.17 -59.41 35.31
C ALA A 19 1.72 -58.28 34.43
N ALA A 20 3.04 -58.06 34.44
CA ALA A 20 3.69 -57.09 33.55
C ALA A 20 3.49 -57.44 32.07
N ARG A 21 3.67 -58.72 31.70
CA ARG A 21 3.43 -59.20 30.32
C ARG A 21 1.97 -59.04 29.90
N LEU A 22 1.02 -59.35 30.78
CA LEU A 22 -0.40 -59.14 30.55
C LEU A 22 -0.71 -57.65 30.32
N HIS A 23 -0.18 -56.77 31.18
CA HIS A 23 -0.39 -55.34 31.05
C HIS A 23 0.14 -54.81 29.72
N GLN A 24 1.34 -55.24 29.31
CA GLN A 24 1.88 -54.86 28.00
C GLN A 24 0.98 -55.32 26.86
N ALA A 25 0.43 -56.54 26.93
CA ALA A 25 -0.43 -57.08 25.88
C ALA A 25 -1.75 -56.31 25.77
N LEU A 26 -2.36 -55.96 26.91
CA LEU A 26 -3.59 -55.18 26.95
C LEU A 26 -3.39 -53.73 26.48
N LEU A 27 -2.29 -53.09 26.87
CA LEU A 27 -1.89 -51.77 26.37
C LEU A 27 -1.67 -51.79 24.85
N ALA A 28 -1.06 -52.86 24.31
CA ALA A 28 -0.86 -53.03 22.87
C ALA A 28 -2.18 -53.24 22.10
N LEU A 29 -3.26 -53.67 22.78
CA LEU A 29 -4.62 -53.69 22.26
C LEU A 29 -5.37 -52.36 22.45
N GLY A 30 -4.68 -51.31 22.90
CA GLY A 30 -5.27 -49.98 23.14
C GLY A 30 -6.15 -49.91 24.37
N ARG A 31 -5.98 -50.82 25.35
CA ARG A 31 -6.71 -50.79 26.62
C ARG A 31 -5.93 -49.95 27.65
N GLU A 32 -6.61 -49.03 28.33
CA GLU A 32 -6.00 -48.21 29.39
C GLU A 32 -6.02 -48.94 30.73
N ILE A 33 -4.84 -49.09 31.35
CA ILE A 33 -4.68 -49.77 32.64
C ILE A 33 -4.34 -48.73 33.72
N PRO A 34 -4.91 -48.81 34.93
CA PRO A 34 -4.55 -47.88 36.00
C PRO A 34 -3.05 -47.88 36.28
N PHE A 35 -2.45 -46.68 36.32
CA PHE A 35 -1.01 -46.50 36.53
C PHE A 35 -0.48 -47.25 37.77
N ALA A 36 -1.24 -47.21 38.87
CA ALA A 36 -0.88 -47.87 40.13
C ALA A 36 -0.78 -49.40 40.02
N GLU A 37 -1.52 -50.02 39.08
CA GLU A 37 -1.49 -51.46 38.82
C GLU A 37 -0.34 -51.83 37.88
N THR A 38 -0.05 -51.00 36.89
CA THR A 38 1.15 -51.17 36.04
C THR A 38 2.46 -50.97 36.79
N ASP A 39 2.53 -49.98 37.67
CA ASP A 39 3.74 -49.64 38.46
C ASP A 39 4.08 -50.74 39.46
N LYS A 40 3.06 -51.29 40.14
CA LYS A 40 3.21 -52.41 41.10
C LYS A 40 3.22 -53.79 40.44
N GLN A 41 3.12 -53.85 39.11
CA GLN A 41 2.95 -55.08 38.34
C GLN A 41 1.88 -56.00 38.95
N LEU A 42 0.73 -55.43 39.30
CA LEU A 42 -0.34 -56.07 40.05
C LEU A 42 -1.57 -56.22 39.15
N VAL A 43 -2.15 -57.41 39.09
CA VAL A 43 -3.48 -57.63 38.51
C VAL A 43 -4.53 -57.21 39.55
N GLY A 44 -4.86 -55.92 39.56
CA GLY A 44 -5.88 -55.35 40.46
C GLY A 44 -7.26 -55.33 39.83
N ALA A 45 -8.19 -54.63 40.49
CA ALA A 45 -9.58 -54.56 40.04
C ALA A 45 -9.71 -53.89 38.65
N GLY A 46 -8.82 -52.95 38.32
CA GLY A 46 -8.78 -52.31 37.01
C GLY A 46 -8.37 -53.27 35.90
N THR A 47 -7.25 -53.99 36.07
CA THR A 47 -6.81 -55.00 35.11
C THR A 47 -7.84 -56.10 34.94
N VAL A 48 -8.50 -56.56 36.02
CA VAL A 48 -9.55 -57.59 35.92
C VAL A 48 -10.76 -57.10 35.13
N ALA A 49 -11.19 -55.84 35.32
CA ALA A 49 -12.29 -55.27 34.53
C ALA A 49 -11.95 -55.23 33.03
N ILE A 50 -10.71 -54.91 32.69
CA ILE A 50 -10.22 -54.89 31.30
C ILE A 50 -10.14 -56.29 30.71
N VAL A 51 -9.66 -57.28 31.47
CA VAL A 51 -9.64 -58.68 31.05
C VAL A 51 -11.06 -59.18 30.78
N LYS A 52 -12.03 -58.84 31.62
CA LYS A 52 -13.44 -59.17 31.40
C LYS A 52 -13.99 -58.56 30.11
N ALA A 53 -13.66 -57.30 29.85
CA ALA A 53 -14.06 -56.64 28.61
C ALA A 53 -13.45 -57.35 27.39
N VAL A 54 -12.15 -57.65 27.43
CA VAL A 54 -11.46 -58.37 26.34
C VAL A 54 -12.04 -59.78 26.13
N GLN A 55 -12.39 -60.50 27.19
CA GLN A 55 -13.06 -61.80 27.09
C GLN A 55 -14.42 -61.65 26.40
N ALA A 56 -15.25 -60.71 26.86
CA ALA A 56 -16.57 -60.46 26.27
C ALA A 56 -16.47 -60.06 24.78
N ASP A 57 -15.54 -59.17 24.44
CA ASP A 57 -15.29 -58.71 23.06
C ASP A 57 -14.89 -59.86 22.12
N ASN A 58 -14.29 -60.92 22.66
CA ASN A 58 -13.85 -62.10 21.92
C ASN A 58 -14.80 -63.31 22.08
N GLY A 59 -16.01 -63.08 22.60
CA GLY A 59 -17.03 -64.14 22.75
C GLY A 59 -16.70 -65.19 23.82
N LEU A 60 -15.79 -64.88 24.74
CA LEU A 60 -15.48 -65.70 25.91
C LEU A 60 -16.34 -65.30 27.11
N GLU A 61 -16.50 -66.21 28.07
CA GLU A 61 -17.12 -65.89 29.35
C GLU A 61 -16.26 -64.87 30.12
N ALA A 62 -16.86 -63.77 30.58
CA ALA A 62 -16.18 -62.64 31.22
C ALA A 62 -15.80 -62.94 32.70
N THR A 63 -14.97 -63.96 32.89
CA THR A 63 -14.53 -64.44 34.21
C THR A 63 -13.53 -63.49 34.87
N GLY A 64 -12.75 -62.74 34.09
CA GLY A 64 -11.65 -61.89 34.55
C GLY A 64 -10.37 -62.65 34.89
N VAL A 65 -10.35 -63.96 34.62
CA VAL A 65 -9.19 -64.85 34.80
C VAL A 65 -8.51 -65.04 33.45
N VAL A 66 -7.20 -64.81 33.37
CA VAL A 66 -6.43 -65.02 32.14
C VAL A 66 -6.00 -66.47 32.08
N ASP A 67 -6.86 -67.29 31.49
CA ASP A 67 -6.63 -68.71 31.19
C ASP A 67 -6.03 -68.90 29.78
N PRO A 68 -5.65 -70.13 29.36
CA PRO A 68 -5.07 -70.37 28.04
C PRO A 68 -5.93 -69.88 26.87
N LYS A 69 -7.26 -69.96 26.98
CA LYS A 69 -8.20 -69.45 25.95
C LYS A 69 -8.18 -67.93 25.87
N THR A 70 -8.10 -67.25 27.02
CA THR A 70 -7.96 -65.80 27.09
C THR A 70 -6.61 -65.35 26.52
N VAL A 71 -5.53 -66.09 26.79
CA VAL A 71 -4.22 -65.83 26.17
C VAL A 71 -4.27 -65.99 24.66
N GLU A 72 -4.91 -67.04 24.15
CA GLU A 72 -5.09 -67.28 22.72
C GLU A 72 -5.93 -66.16 22.06
N ALA A 73 -7.03 -65.73 22.70
CA ALA A 73 -7.85 -64.62 22.21
C ALA A 73 -7.07 -63.30 22.18
N ILE A 74 -6.32 -62.98 23.24
CA ILE A 74 -5.44 -61.80 23.28
C ILE A 74 -4.39 -61.89 22.16
N ASN A 75 -3.76 -63.04 21.96
CA ASN A 75 -2.75 -63.24 20.93
C ASN A 75 -3.33 -63.16 19.51
N THR A 76 -4.54 -63.66 19.31
CA THR A 76 -5.27 -63.56 18.04
C THR A 76 -5.65 -62.10 17.74
N ALA A 77 -6.13 -61.37 18.75
CA ALA A 77 -6.41 -59.94 18.63
C ALA A 77 -5.12 -59.12 18.36
N LEU A 78 -3.99 -59.51 18.97
CA LEU A 78 -2.68 -58.93 18.71
C LEU A 78 -2.15 -59.28 17.31
N ALA A 79 -2.58 -60.39 16.72
CA ALA A 79 -2.21 -60.81 15.37
C ALA A 79 -3.14 -60.21 14.28
N GLY A 80 -4.41 -59.97 14.59
CA GLY A 80 -5.41 -59.39 13.70
C GLY A 80 -5.40 -57.86 13.63
N ASN A 81 -4.88 -57.18 14.65
CA ASN A 81 -4.46 -55.78 14.51
C ASN A 81 -3.22 -55.75 13.61
N ASP A 82 -3.34 -55.26 12.36
CA ASP A 82 -2.17 -54.86 11.57
C ASP A 82 -1.57 -53.58 12.18
N VAL A 83 -0.92 -53.75 13.34
CA VAL A 83 -0.14 -52.74 14.07
C VAL A 83 1.02 -52.19 13.22
N GLY A 84 1.18 -52.71 12.00
CA GLY A 84 2.20 -52.33 11.05
C GLY A 84 1.91 -51.03 10.32
N LYS A 85 0.66 -50.69 9.95
CA LYS A 85 0.40 -49.51 9.10
C LYS A 85 -0.32 -48.39 9.87
N ARG A 86 0.29 -47.22 9.87
CA ARG A 86 -0.23 -45.98 10.49
C ARG A 86 -0.34 -44.87 9.47
N ILE A 87 -1.22 -43.90 9.70
CA ILE A 87 -1.48 -42.81 8.77
C ILE A 87 -1.44 -41.46 9.50
N VAL A 88 -0.76 -40.49 8.91
CA VAL A 88 -0.86 -39.07 9.26
C VAL A 88 -1.46 -38.33 8.08
N ARG A 89 -2.51 -37.54 8.30
CA ARG A 89 -3.16 -36.74 7.25
C ARG A 89 -3.53 -35.34 7.73
N GLY A 90 -3.81 -34.44 6.80
CA GLY A 90 -4.31 -33.11 7.11
C GLY A 90 -4.20 -32.17 5.91
N ARG A 91 -4.29 -30.87 6.17
CA ARG A 91 -4.17 -29.80 5.19
C ARG A 91 -3.12 -28.77 5.59
N VAL A 92 -2.51 -28.14 4.60
CA VAL A 92 -1.65 -26.97 4.78
C VAL A 92 -2.32 -25.79 4.09
N LEU A 93 -2.67 -24.77 4.87
CA LEU A 93 -3.32 -23.55 4.41
C LEU A 93 -2.39 -22.35 4.55
N THR A 94 -2.58 -21.36 3.69
CA THR A 94 -1.98 -20.03 3.84
C THR A 94 -2.65 -19.26 4.98
N ALA A 95 -2.07 -18.13 5.40
CA ALA A 95 -2.63 -17.29 6.45
C ALA A 95 -4.03 -16.72 6.11
N ASP A 96 -4.36 -16.60 4.82
CA ASP A 96 -5.68 -16.20 4.31
C ASP A 96 -6.64 -17.38 4.09
N GLY A 97 -6.25 -18.60 4.50
CA GLY A 97 -7.11 -19.79 4.47
C GLY A 97 -7.20 -20.50 3.12
N ALA A 98 -6.41 -20.07 2.12
CA ALA A 98 -6.32 -20.74 0.84
C ALA A 98 -5.42 -21.98 0.91
N PRO A 99 -5.61 -23.00 0.06
CA PRO A 99 -4.69 -24.13 -0.07
C PRO A 99 -3.26 -23.69 -0.36
N ALA A 100 -2.28 -24.17 0.42
CA ALA A 100 -0.87 -23.95 0.11
C ALA A 100 -0.43 -24.85 -1.05
N ALA A 101 0.42 -24.32 -1.95
CA ALA A 101 0.90 -25.03 -3.14
C ALA A 101 2.43 -25.15 -3.15
N GLY A 102 2.97 -26.17 -3.84
CA GLY A 102 4.41 -26.35 -4.05
C GLY A 102 5.21 -26.77 -2.80
N LEU A 103 4.51 -27.22 -1.75
CA LEU A 103 5.11 -27.70 -0.51
C LEU A 103 4.95 -29.22 -0.37
N SER A 104 5.62 -29.78 0.63
CA SER A 104 5.47 -31.17 1.04
C SER A 104 5.51 -31.30 2.56
N VAL A 105 4.85 -32.32 3.08
CA VAL A 105 4.89 -32.68 4.49
C VAL A 105 5.81 -33.88 4.68
N GLN A 106 6.67 -33.81 5.69
CA GLN A 106 7.61 -34.85 6.07
C GLN A 106 7.33 -35.28 7.52
N VAL A 107 7.20 -36.58 7.75
CA VAL A 107 7.01 -37.16 9.10
C VAL A 107 8.31 -37.81 9.56
N TYR A 108 8.70 -37.50 10.79
CA TYR A 108 9.84 -38.04 11.50
C TYR A 108 9.38 -38.79 12.74
N LEU A 109 9.90 -39.99 12.94
CA LEU A 109 9.74 -40.77 14.17
C LEU A 109 10.84 -40.38 15.15
N GLN A 110 10.45 -39.97 16.35
CA GLN A 110 11.34 -39.65 17.45
C GLN A 110 11.73 -40.94 18.19
N THR A 111 13.02 -41.17 18.37
CA THR A 111 13.55 -42.26 19.19
C THR A 111 14.58 -41.73 20.20
N PRO A 112 14.93 -42.49 21.25
CA PRO A 112 15.98 -42.08 22.19
C PRO A 112 17.35 -41.84 21.55
N THR A 113 17.57 -42.33 20.32
CA THR A 113 18.83 -42.20 19.58
C THR A 113 18.78 -41.13 18.50
N GLY A 114 17.66 -40.40 18.35
CA GLY A 114 17.49 -39.32 17.37
C GLY A 114 16.21 -39.44 16.53
N GLU A 115 16.16 -38.65 15.45
CA GLU A 115 15.01 -38.59 14.54
C GLU A 115 15.22 -39.46 13.29
N ASN A 116 14.20 -40.21 12.88
CA ASN A 116 14.21 -40.98 11.64
C ASN A 116 13.06 -40.55 10.72
N ALA A 117 13.36 -40.19 9.47
CA ALA A 117 12.32 -39.89 8.48
C ALA A 117 11.51 -41.17 8.13
N VAL A 118 10.19 -41.12 8.28
CA VAL A 118 9.30 -42.28 8.05
C VAL A 118 8.33 -42.12 6.90
N GLY A 119 8.14 -40.90 6.39
CA GLY A 119 7.31 -40.67 5.20
C GLY A 119 7.28 -39.22 4.74
N LYS A 120 6.95 -39.03 3.45
CA LYS A 120 6.84 -37.73 2.79
C LYS A 120 5.65 -37.74 1.84
N SER A 121 4.91 -36.64 1.76
CA SER A 121 3.86 -36.44 0.75
C SER A 121 3.83 -35.00 0.26
N ALA A 122 3.60 -34.80 -1.04
CA ALA A 122 3.36 -33.48 -1.62
C ALA A 122 1.89 -33.07 -1.39
N LEU A 123 1.62 -31.78 -1.35
CA LEU A 123 0.25 -31.28 -1.23
C LEU A 123 -0.51 -31.47 -2.56
N ASP A 124 -1.79 -31.81 -2.47
CA ASP A 124 -2.70 -31.78 -3.62
C ASP A 124 -3.27 -30.38 -3.90
N ALA A 125 -4.23 -30.28 -4.82
CA ALA A 125 -4.84 -29.01 -5.22
C ALA A 125 -5.66 -28.34 -4.09
N ASP A 126 -6.11 -29.11 -3.10
CA ASP A 126 -6.84 -28.63 -1.93
C ASP A 126 -5.90 -28.39 -0.73
N GLY A 127 -4.58 -28.52 -0.93
CA GLY A 127 -3.57 -28.37 0.10
C GLY A 127 -3.52 -29.56 1.06
N ALA A 128 -4.17 -30.67 0.74
CA ALA A 128 -4.23 -31.85 1.59
C ALA A 128 -3.02 -32.78 1.40
N TYR A 129 -2.71 -33.55 2.44
CA TYR A 129 -1.67 -34.56 2.43
C TYR A 129 -2.11 -35.81 3.20
N GLU A 130 -1.57 -36.96 2.78
CA GLU A 130 -1.67 -38.23 3.50
C GLU A 130 -0.34 -38.97 3.43
N ILE A 131 0.13 -39.47 4.58
CA ILE A 131 1.40 -40.18 4.74
C ILE A 131 1.13 -41.47 5.52
N ALA A 132 1.26 -42.60 4.85
CA ALA A 132 1.26 -43.91 5.49
C ALA A 132 2.69 -44.32 5.90
N TYR A 133 2.87 -44.80 7.13
CA TYR A 133 4.16 -45.25 7.64
C TYR A 133 4.02 -46.50 8.51
N LYS A 134 5.14 -47.20 8.74
CA LYS A 134 5.19 -48.38 9.60
C LYS A 134 6.22 -48.19 10.72
N PRO A 135 5.83 -48.08 12.00
CA PRO A 135 6.80 -47.96 13.09
C PRO A 135 7.54 -49.29 13.31
N ASN A 136 8.75 -49.22 13.87
CA ASN A 136 9.48 -50.42 14.29
C ASN A 136 8.70 -51.13 15.41
N ALA A 137 8.47 -52.43 15.27
CA ALA A 137 7.71 -53.26 16.21
C ALA A 137 8.25 -53.29 17.65
N LYS A 138 9.47 -52.78 17.89
CA LYS A 138 10.09 -52.67 19.22
C LYS A 138 9.73 -51.39 19.99
N LEU A 139 9.09 -50.41 19.35
CA LEU A 139 8.75 -49.14 20.00
C LEU A 139 7.42 -49.25 20.73
N MET A 140 7.45 -49.06 22.05
CA MET A 140 6.27 -49.10 22.92
C MET A 140 5.48 -47.79 22.93
N ARG A 141 6.10 -46.69 22.49
CA ARG A 141 5.52 -45.35 22.34
C ARG A 141 5.95 -44.79 20.98
N ILE A 142 5.01 -44.18 20.26
CA ILE A 142 5.26 -43.56 18.96
C ILE A 142 5.18 -42.05 19.13
N ASP A 143 6.32 -41.37 19.12
CA ASP A 143 6.37 -39.92 19.15
C ASP A 143 6.75 -39.42 17.75
N LEU A 144 5.95 -38.52 17.17
CA LEU A 144 6.18 -38.01 15.80
C LEU A 144 6.48 -36.53 15.81
N ARG A 145 7.38 -36.11 14.91
CA ARG A 145 7.54 -34.71 14.51
C ARG A 145 7.11 -34.58 13.05
N VAL A 146 6.23 -33.63 12.76
CA VAL A 146 5.68 -33.42 11.42
C VAL A 146 6.12 -32.05 10.92
N GLU A 147 6.78 -32.00 9.76
CA GLU A 147 7.39 -30.79 9.23
C GLU A 147 6.87 -30.46 7.84
N VAL A 148 6.37 -29.23 7.66
CA VAL A 148 6.08 -28.68 6.32
C VAL A 148 7.36 -28.12 5.72
N ARG A 149 7.64 -28.49 4.46
CA ARG A 149 8.89 -28.13 3.77
C ARG A 149 8.65 -27.62 2.35
N SER A 150 9.47 -26.65 1.97
CA SER A 150 9.72 -26.28 0.57
C SER A 150 10.84 -27.14 -0.03
N ALA A 151 11.18 -26.91 -1.30
CA ALA A 151 12.33 -27.55 -1.95
C ALA A 151 13.69 -27.21 -1.27
N ARG A 152 13.77 -26.08 -0.53
CA ARG A 152 15.02 -25.57 0.02
C ARG A 152 15.14 -25.69 1.55
N ALA A 153 14.03 -25.54 2.28
CA ALA A 153 14.04 -25.49 3.75
C ALA A 153 12.69 -25.86 4.37
N ALA A 154 12.70 -26.09 5.69
CA ALA A 154 11.49 -26.15 6.51
C ALA A 154 10.74 -24.82 6.48
N VAL A 155 9.42 -24.89 6.57
CA VAL A 155 8.51 -23.74 6.54
C VAL A 155 7.87 -23.58 7.91
N GLU A 156 7.89 -22.36 8.42
CA GLU A 156 7.22 -22.04 9.68
C GLU A 156 5.71 -22.22 9.54
N THR A 157 5.08 -22.82 10.55
CA THR A 157 3.65 -23.15 10.57
C THR A 157 3.07 -23.00 11.97
N THR A 158 1.74 -22.91 12.05
CA THR A 158 0.95 -23.01 13.28
C THR A 158 -0.04 -24.18 13.11
N PRO A 159 -0.02 -25.21 13.98
CA PRO A 159 0.93 -25.43 15.07
C PRO A 159 2.36 -25.61 14.53
N PRO A 160 3.41 -25.22 15.29
CA PRO A 160 4.77 -25.38 14.83
C PRO A 160 5.10 -26.87 14.68
N GLY A 161 5.73 -27.24 13.56
CA GLY A 161 6.12 -28.63 13.27
C GLY A 161 7.15 -29.24 14.23
N SER A 162 7.67 -28.46 15.17
CA SER A 162 8.43 -28.95 16.33
C SER A 162 7.55 -29.49 17.46
N SER A 163 6.22 -29.32 17.37
CA SER A 163 5.25 -29.90 18.30
C SER A 163 5.17 -31.40 18.05
N ILE A 164 5.63 -32.17 19.02
CA ILE A 164 5.68 -33.63 18.95
C ILE A 164 4.26 -34.16 19.18
N LEU A 165 3.73 -34.94 18.24
CA LEU A 165 2.56 -35.78 18.49
C LEU A 165 3.03 -36.92 19.40
N THR A 166 2.74 -36.81 20.70
CA THR A 166 3.18 -37.81 21.67
C THR A 166 2.25 -39.00 21.72
N ASN A 167 2.81 -40.20 21.70
CA ASN A 167 2.05 -41.45 21.69
C ASN A 167 0.97 -41.50 20.58
N ALA A 168 1.37 -41.14 19.37
CA ALA A 168 0.53 -41.13 18.18
C ALA A 168 -0.20 -42.48 18.00
N GLY A 169 -1.46 -42.42 17.59
CA GLY A 169 -2.34 -43.54 17.30
C GLY A 169 -2.14 -44.14 15.90
N ILE A 170 -3.13 -44.92 15.44
CA ILE A 170 -3.12 -45.56 14.11
C ILE A 170 -3.46 -44.55 13.00
N LEU A 171 -4.26 -43.54 13.32
CA LEU A 171 -4.64 -42.43 12.44
C LEU A 171 -4.50 -41.11 13.19
N GLU A 172 -3.65 -40.23 12.66
CA GLU A 172 -3.47 -38.87 13.17
C GLU A 172 -3.95 -37.84 12.14
N ALA A 173 -4.61 -36.79 12.62
CA ALA A 173 -5.06 -35.68 11.81
C ALA A 173 -4.39 -34.38 12.29
N LEU A 174 -3.63 -33.73 11.41
CA LEU A 174 -2.87 -32.52 11.74
C LEU A 174 -2.93 -31.51 10.60
N ASP A 175 -3.61 -30.40 10.85
CA ASP A 175 -3.67 -29.28 9.90
C ASP A 175 -2.63 -28.22 10.27
N PHE A 176 -2.07 -27.56 9.26
CA PHE A 176 -1.09 -26.49 9.40
C PHE A 176 -1.58 -25.22 8.72
N VAL A 177 -1.30 -24.08 9.34
CA VAL A 177 -1.40 -22.76 8.72
C VAL A 177 0.02 -22.19 8.60
N LEU A 178 0.41 -21.68 7.42
CA LEU A 178 1.73 -21.06 7.24
C LEU A 178 1.95 -19.90 8.23
N ALA A 179 3.14 -19.84 8.82
CA ALA A 179 3.56 -18.84 9.82
C ALA A 179 4.81 -18.06 9.34
N GLY A 180 5.17 -16.99 10.05
CA GLY A 180 6.39 -16.23 9.79
C GLY A 180 6.44 -15.60 8.39
N ALA A 181 7.62 -15.65 7.74
CA ALA A 181 7.79 -15.14 6.38
C ALA A 181 6.90 -15.86 5.34
N ALA A 182 6.53 -17.12 5.60
CA ALA A 182 5.63 -17.89 4.75
C ALA A 182 4.14 -17.57 4.99
N ALA A 183 3.81 -16.85 6.06
CA ALA A 183 2.46 -16.32 6.33
C ALA A 183 2.18 -15.00 5.63
N ALA A 184 3.19 -14.38 4.98
CA ALA A 184 2.97 -13.13 4.26
C ALA A 184 1.83 -13.35 3.25
N PRO A 185 0.71 -12.63 3.37
CA PRO A 185 -0.43 -12.84 2.49
C PRO A 185 0.02 -12.59 1.05
N THR A 186 -0.41 -13.47 0.14
CA THR A 186 -0.09 -13.32 -1.29
C THR A 186 -0.53 -11.93 -1.75
N PRO A 187 0.32 -11.13 -2.41
CA PRO A 187 -0.06 -9.78 -2.79
C PRO A 187 -1.33 -9.73 -3.65
N GLU A 188 -2.13 -8.66 -3.51
CA GLU A 188 -3.38 -8.48 -4.25
C GLU A 188 -3.20 -8.75 -5.75
N PHE A 189 -2.19 -8.16 -6.37
CA PHE A 189 -1.89 -8.35 -7.80
C PHE A 189 -1.76 -9.82 -8.18
N ALA A 190 -0.99 -10.59 -7.41
CA ALA A 190 -0.77 -12.01 -7.68
C ALA A 190 -2.05 -12.84 -7.51
N ARG A 191 -2.88 -12.52 -6.50
CA ARG A 191 -4.18 -13.18 -6.31
C ARG A 191 -5.17 -12.86 -7.43
N VAL A 192 -5.28 -11.59 -7.82
CA VAL A 192 -6.16 -11.16 -8.92
C VAL A 192 -5.73 -11.83 -10.23
N LEU A 193 -4.43 -11.87 -10.52
CA LEU A 193 -3.93 -12.56 -11.71
C LEU A 193 -4.21 -14.07 -11.65
N ALA A 194 -4.05 -14.70 -10.49
CA ALA A 194 -4.32 -16.13 -10.31
C ALA A 194 -5.78 -16.49 -10.55
N ASP A 195 -6.72 -15.64 -10.13
CA ASP A 195 -8.15 -15.90 -10.31
C ASP A 195 -8.65 -15.59 -11.73
N ILE A 196 -8.04 -14.61 -12.39
CA ILE A 196 -8.42 -14.21 -13.75
C ILE A 196 -7.83 -15.16 -14.79
N LYS A 197 -6.63 -15.71 -14.55
CA LYS A 197 -5.90 -16.54 -15.51
C LYS A 197 -6.69 -17.76 -16.03
N PRO A 198 -7.41 -18.55 -15.19
CA PRO A 198 -8.24 -19.65 -15.67
C PRO A 198 -9.40 -19.21 -16.57
N LEU A 199 -9.94 -18.00 -16.37
CA LEU A 199 -11.08 -17.47 -17.13
C LEU A 199 -10.69 -16.98 -18.53
N ILE A 200 -9.46 -16.50 -18.69
CA ILE A 200 -8.97 -15.92 -19.94
C ILE A 200 -8.15 -16.89 -20.80
N GLY A 201 -7.80 -18.07 -20.24
CA GLY A 201 -7.04 -19.10 -20.94
C GLY A 201 -5.65 -18.60 -21.37
N THR A 202 -5.41 -18.57 -22.70
CA THR A 202 -4.14 -18.13 -23.29
C THR A 202 -4.12 -16.65 -23.67
N ARG A 203 -5.23 -15.92 -23.48
CA ARG A 203 -5.31 -14.49 -23.82
C ARG A 203 -4.37 -13.66 -22.97
N ASN A 204 -3.84 -12.60 -23.58
CA ASN A 204 -2.98 -11.66 -22.88
C ASN A 204 -3.83 -10.77 -21.94
N PRO A 205 -3.48 -10.64 -20.65
CA PRO A 205 -4.17 -9.72 -19.73
C PRO A 205 -4.25 -8.27 -20.22
N ALA A 206 -3.35 -7.82 -21.10
CA ALA A 206 -3.39 -6.47 -21.68
C ALA A 206 -4.60 -6.18 -22.59
N GLU A 207 -5.25 -7.23 -23.09
CA GLU A 207 -6.34 -7.21 -24.08
C GLU A 207 -7.73 -7.44 -23.46
N LEU A 208 -7.83 -7.40 -22.12
CA LEU A 208 -9.11 -7.58 -21.44
C LEU A 208 -9.95 -6.30 -21.53
N GLU A 209 -11.20 -6.45 -22.00
CA GLU A 209 -12.17 -5.36 -22.13
C GLU A 209 -13.44 -5.64 -21.31
N GLU A 210 -13.78 -6.90 -21.12
CA GLU A 210 -14.95 -7.43 -20.41
C GLU A 210 -14.79 -7.43 -18.87
N VAL A 211 -14.30 -6.31 -18.34
CA VAL A 211 -13.93 -6.13 -16.93
C VAL A 211 -15.04 -6.56 -15.96
N SER A 212 -16.29 -6.15 -16.21
CA SER A 212 -17.42 -6.48 -15.32
C SER A 212 -17.76 -7.97 -15.32
N LEU A 213 -17.66 -8.65 -16.47
CA LEU A 213 -17.94 -10.07 -16.59
C LEU A 213 -16.86 -10.90 -15.87
N LEU A 214 -15.60 -10.56 -16.09
CA LEU A 214 -14.47 -11.23 -15.45
C LEU A 214 -14.45 -11.00 -13.94
N GLY A 215 -14.79 -9.79 -13.48
CA GLY A 215 -14.98 -9.50 -12.05
C GLY A 215 -16.05 -10.39 -11.42
N LEU A 216 -17.22 -10.50 -12.07
CA LEU A 216 -18.30 -11.37 -11.60
C LEU A 216 -17.89 -12.85 -11.53
N GLN A 217 -17.22 -13.37 -12.57
CA GLN A 217 -16.84 -14.78 -12.65
C GLN A 217 -15.69 -15.16 -11.69
N SER A 218 -14.77 -14.23 -11.44
CA SER A 218 -13.65 -14.44 -10.50
C SER A 218 -13.99 -14.09 -9.05
N GLY A 219 -15.11 -13.40 -8.80
CA GLY A 219 -15.42 -12.82 -7.50
C GLY A 219 -14.53 -11.62 -7.13
N ARG A 220 -13.85 -11.01 -8.11
CA ARG A 220 -12.99 -9.83 -7.92
C ARG A 220 -13.72 -8.53 -8.23
N ASP A 221 -13.24 -7.45 -7.62
CA ASP A 221 -13.78 -6.12 -7.91
C ASP A 221 -13.45 -5.73 -9.37
N PRO A 222 -14.41 -5.23 -10.17
CA PRO A 222 -14.15 -4.79 -11.54
C PRO A 222 -12.98 -3.79 -11.65
N SER A 223 -12.77 -2.93 -10.66
CA SER A 223 -11.62 -2.01 -10.65
C SER A 223 -10.27 -2.72 -10.55
N GLN A 224 -10.19 -3.85 -9.84
CA GLN A 224 -8.98 -4.69 -9.78
C GLN A 224 -8.69 -5.33 -11.14
N VAL A 225 -9.72 -5.83 -11.82
CA VAL A 225 -9.59 -6.42 -13.16
C VAL A 225 -9.19 -5.36 -14.20
N ALA A 226 -9.79 -4.16 -14.13
CA ALA A 226 -9.40 -3.04 -14.98
C ALA A 226 -7.95 -2.61 -14.75
N ALA A 227 -7.53 -2.52 -13.48
CA ALA A 227 -6.16 -2.18 -13.12
C ALA A 227 -5.17 -3.26 -13.61
N LEU A 228 -5.51 -4.54 -13.50
CA LEU A 228 -4.70 -5.62 -14.06
C LEU A 228 -4.51 -5.47 -15.56
N ALA A 229 -5.59 -5.18 -16.29
CA ALA A 229 -5.55 -5.04 -17.74
C ALA A 229 -4.70 -3.84 -18.18
N ILE A 230 -4.92 -2.67 -17.57
CA ILE A 230 -4.16 -1.46 -17.89
C ILE A 230 -2.69 -1.61 -17.52
N ALA A 231 -2.39 -2.17 -16.35
CA ALA A 231 -1.03 -2.43 -15.90
C ALA A 231 -0.24 -3.30 -16.90
N ASN A 232 -0.85 -4.39 -17.38
CA ASN A 232 -0.23 -5.26 -18.38
C ASN A 232 -0.08 -4.58 -19.75
N ARG A 233 -1.04 -3.74 -20.14
CA ARG A 233 -0.96 -2.96 -21.39
C ARG A 233 0.19 -1.98 -21.36
N ILE A 234 0.35 -1.22 -20.28
CA ILE A 234 1.47 -0.28 -20.14
C ILE A 234 2.79 -1.05 -20.05
N ALA A 235 2.85 -2.11 -19.24
CA ALA A 235 4.04 -2.96 -19.11
C ALA A 235 4.52 -3.51 -20.45
N GLY A 236 3.61 -3.93 -21.34
CA GLY A 236 3.95 -4.43 -22.68
C GLY A 236 4.67 -3.41 -23.58
N SER A 237 4.58 -2.11 -23.27
CA SER A 237 5.29 -1.04 -23.98
C SER A 237 6.58 -0.55 -23.29
N THR A 238 6.93 -1.15 -22.15
CA THR A 238 8.06 -0.72 -21.32
C THR A 238 8.91 -1.93 -20.86
N LYS A 239 9.98 -1.65 -20.12
CA LYS A 239 10.75 -2.68 -19.38
C LYS A 239 10.35 -2.78 -17.91
N VAL A 240 9.27 -2.10 -17.51
CA VAL A 240 8.80 -2.02 -16.13
C VAL A 240 7.73 -3.11 -15.91
N PRO A 241 7.82 -3.92 -14.84
CA PRO A 241 6.83 -4.97 -14.56
C PRO A 241 5.40 -4.43 -14.36
N ALA A 242 4.40 -5.24 -14.70
CA ALA A 242 2.99 -4.89 -14.53
C ALA A 242 2.63 -4.60 -13.06
N ASP A 243 3.23 -5.30 -12.11
CA ASP A 243 3.05 -5.07 -10.67
C ASP A 243 3.25 -3.60 -10.28
N VAL A 244 4.26 -2.94 -10.87
CA VAL A 244 4.58 -1.53 -10.59
C VAL A 244 3.42 -0.64 -11.03
N PHE A 245 2.93 -0.81 -12.26
CA PHE A 245 1.81 -0.04 -12.79
C PHE A 245 0.50 -0.32 -12.03
N TYR A 246 0.27 -1.58 -11.68
CA TYR A 246 -0.87 -2.00 -10.88
C TYR A 246 -0.85 -1.29 -9.52
N ALA A 247 0.29 -1.31 -8.81
CA ALA A 247 0.46 -0.62 -7.53
C ALA A 247 0.18 0.88 -7.63
N LEU A 248 0.78 1.57 -8.60
CA LEU A 248 0.59 3.01 -8.79
C LEU A 248 -0.88 3.36 -9.05
N GLN A 249 -1.57 2.59 -9.89
CA GLN A 249 -2.99 2.80 -10.17
C GLN A 249 -3.86 2.53 -8.94
N ARG A 250 -3.56 1.50 -8.15
CA ARG A 250 -4.27 1.19 -6.90
C ARG A 250 -4.08 2.26 -5.82
N GLU A 251 -2.99 3.03 -5.89
CA GLU A 251 -2.77 4.21 -5.06
C GLU A 251 -3.36 5.51 -5.66
N GLY A 252 -4.16 5.40 -6.72
CA GLY A 252 -4.87 6.52 -7.34
C GLY A 252 -4.04 7.33 -8.33
N LEU A 253 -2.87 6.85 -8.76
CA LEU A 253 -2.09 7.53 -9.77
C LEU A 253 -2.65 7.29 -11.18
N PRO A 254 -2.31 8.18 -12.15
CA PRO A 254 -2.83 8.09 -13.50
C PRO A 254 -2.55 6.74 -14.18
N ALA A 255 -3.53 6.23 -14.92
CA ALA A 255 -3.43 4.98 -15.68
C ALA A 255 -2.87 5.21 -17.11
N ASP A 256 -1.98 6.20 -17.27
CA ASP A 256 -1.38 6.61 -18.54
C ASP A 256 0.14 6.76 -18.37
N LEU A 257 0.91 6.17 -19.28
CA LEU A 257 2.38 6.15 -19.17
C LEU A 257 2.99 7.56 -19.17
N LYS A 258 2.48 8.48 -19.99
CA LYS A 258 3.03 9.84 -20.07
C LYS A 258 2.72 10.63 -18.81
N ALA A 259 1.52 10.48 -18.27
CA ALA A 259 1.13 11.09 -16.99
C ALA A 259 1.97 10.54 -15.82
N LEU A 260 2.28 9.23 -15.81
CA LEU A 260 3.19 8.63 -14.83
C LEU A 260 4.62 9.15 -14.98
N GLN A 261 5.14 9.27 -16.20
CA GLN A 261 6.46 9.85 -16.47
C GLN A 261 6.54 11.35 -16.12
N ALA A 262 5.42 12.07 -16.16
CA ALA A 262 5.32 13.45 -15.73
C ALA A 262 5.16 13.60 -14.19
N THR A 263 4.94 12.50 -13.48
CA THR A 263 4.79 12.50 -12.02
C THR A 263 6.16 12.49 -11.34
N HIS A 264 6.32 13.27 -10.27
CA HIS A 264 7.58 13.35 -9.54
C HIS A 264 7.96 11.98 -8.94
N PRO A 265 9.24 11.53 -9.04
CA PRO A 265 9.64 10.21 -8.56
C PRO A 265 9.35 9.94 -7.08
N ASP A 266 9.39 10.96 -6.22
CA ASP A 266 9.02 10.79 -4.80
C ASP A 266 7.55 10.42 -4.59
N VAL A 267 6.65 10.93 -5.43
CA VAL A 267 5.22 10.55 -5.39
C VAL A 267 5.05 9.10 -5.83
N LEU A 268 5.74 8.71 -6.90
CA LEU A 268 5.75 7.31 -7.37
C LEU A 268 6.32 6.37 -6.30
N LYS A 269 7.43 6.77 -5.66
CA LYS A 269 8.09 6.00 -4.59
C LYS A 269 7.21 5.87 -3.35
N ALA A 270 6.58 6.96 -2.92
CA ALA A 270 5.65 6.94 -1.79
C ALA A 270 4.43 6.06 -2.07
N ALA A 271 3.89 6.11 -3.28
CA ALA A 271 2.81 5.21 -3.73
C ALA A 271 3.25 3.75 -3.69
N LEU A 272 4.41 3.39 -4.25
CA LEU A 272 4.91 2.01 -4.19
C LEU A 272 5.12 1.53 -2.75
N ALA A 273 5.72 2.34 -1.88
CA ALA A 273 5.91 2.00 -0.47
C ALA A 273 4.56 1.77 0.24
N SER A 274 3.55 2.61 -0.04
CA SER A 274 2.18 2.44 0.46
C SER A 274 1.53 1.15 -0.05
N ALA A 275 1.67 0.85 -1.35
CA ALA A 275 1.12 -0.36 -1.96
C ALA A 275 1.75 -1.64 -1.41
N VAL A 276 3.07 -1.63 -1.14
CA VAL A 276 3.77 -2.74 -0.46
C VAL A 276 3.26 -2.90 0.96
N ALA A 277 3.13 -1.82 1.72
CA ALA A 277 2.63 -1.85 3.09
C ALA A 277 1.19 -2.37 3.20
N LYS A 278 0.35 -2.12 2.19
CA LYS A 278 -1.03 -2.63 2.09
C LYS A 278 -1.12 -4.07 1.57
N GLY A 279 0.00 -4.69 1.17
CA GLY A 279 0.01 -6.02 0.56
C GLY A 279 -0.63 -6.04 -0.84
N THR A 280 -0.66 -4.91 -1.56
CA THR A 280 -1.15 -4.83 -2.93
C THR A 280 -0.17 -5.51 -3.90
N VAL A 281 1.13 -5.33 -3.65
CA VAL A 281 2.27 -5.86 -4.43
C VAL A 281 3.39 -6.28 -3.48
N PRO A 282 4.32 -7.15 -3.90
CA PRO A 282 5.46 -7.53 -3.05
C PRO A 282 6.51 -6.40 -2.93
N ASP A 283 7.32 -6.42 -1.87
CA ASP A 283 8.48 -5.51 -1.70
C ASP A 283 9.54 -5.72 -2.78
N THR A 284 9.62 -6.94 -3.33
CA THR A 284 10.58 -7.33 -4.36
C THR A 284 9.90 -8.04 -5.53
N ILE A 285 10.35 -7.74 -6.75
CA ILE A 285 9.99 -8.47 -7.96
C ILE A 285 11.26 -9.17 -8.45
N GLY A 286 11.26 -10.51 -8.41
CA GLY A 286 12.50 -11.27 -8.52
C GLY A 286 13.45 -10.91 -7.38
N ASP A 287 14.69 -10.53 -7.71
CA ASP A 287 15.72 -10.16 -6.73
C ASP A 287 15.86 -8.64 -6.52
N GLN A 288 14.98 -7.83 -7.13
CA GLN A 288 15.06 -6.37 -7.09
C GLN A 288 13.92 -5.76 -6.27
N LYS A 289 14.23 -4.72 -5.50
CA LYS A 289 13.20 -3.89 -4.86
C LYS A 289 12.31 -3.23 -5.89
N ILE A 290 11.01 -3.18 -5.63
CA ILE A 290 10.03 -2.67 -6.57
C ILE A 290 10.31 -1.21 -7.00
N GLU A 291 10.89 -0.40 -6.11
CA GLU A 291 11.20 1.01 -6.42
C GLU A 291 12.33 1.18 -7.43
N SER A 292 13.19 0.16 -7.62
CA SER A 292 14.28 0.22 -8.60
C SER A 292 13.78 0.34 -10.05
N TYR A 293 12.58 -0.15 -10.32
CA TYR A 293 11.92 -0.08 -11.61
C TYR A 293 11.41 1.33 -11.96
N LEU A 294 11.35 2.27 -11.00
CA LEU A 294 10.99 3.67 -11.27
C LEU A 294 11.96 4.37 -12.21
N SER A 295 13.19 3.86 -12.34
CA SER A 295 14.15 4.34 -13.35
C SER A 295 13.60 4.22 -14.79
N GLY A 296 12.75 3.22 -15.06
CA GLY A 296 12.05 3.05 -16.33
C GLY A 296 10.89 4.04 -16.56
N LEU A 297 10.52 4.80 -15.53
CA LEU A 297 9.52 5.87 -15.58
C LEU A 297 10.15 7.27 -15.56
N SER A 298 11.44 7.36 -15.90
CA SER A 298 12.13 8.65 -16.00
C SER A 298 11.35 9.61 -16.92
N PRO A 299 11.16 10.88 -16.50
CA PRO A 299 10.53 11.91 -17.30
C PRO A 299 11.18 12.01 -18.67
N VAL A 300 10.38 11.86 -19.73
CA VAL A 300 10.81 12.09 -21.11
C VAL A 300 10.25 13.44 -21.54
N PRO A 301 11.07 14.35 -22.10
CA PRO A 301 10.55 15.58 -22.67
C PRO A 301 9.49 15.27 -23.71
N ASP A 302 8.26 15.73 -23.45
CA ASP A 302 7.15 15.58 -24.38
C ASP A 302 7.01 16.80 -25.29
N ALA A 303 6.03 16.76 -26.19
CA ALA A 303 5.74 17.86 -27.11
C ALA A 303 5.38 19.16 -26.37
N ARG A 304 4.76 19.07 -25.19
CA ARG A 304 4.35 20.24 -24.38
C ARG A 304 5.57 20.90 -23.75
N LEU A 305 6.44 20.14 -23.09
CA LEU A 305 7.67 20.67 -22.51
C LEU A 305 8.59 21.24 -23.61
N ASN A 306 8.65 20.59 -24.77
CA ASN A 306 9.38 21.12 -25.94
C ASN A 306 8.72 22.38 -26.52
N SER A 307 7.39 22.47 -26.56
CA SER A 307 6.68 23.68 -26.98
C SER A 307 7.00 24.87 -26.05
N LEU A 308 6.96 24.63 -24.75
CA LEU A 308 7.22 25.63 -23.71
C LEU A 308 8.69 26.07 -23.67
N LEU A 309 9.62 25.12 -23.66
CA LEU A 309 11.04 25.39 -23.37
C LEU A 309 11.97 25.22 -24.57
N GLY A 310 11.52 24.65 -25.69
CA GLY A 310 12.35 24.39 -26.87
C GLY A 310 12.86 25.64 -27.58
N LYS A 311 12.27 26.81 -27.32
CA LYS A 311 12.81 28.12 -27.73
C LYS A 311 13.98 28.59 -26.86
N ILE A 312 14.12 28.02 -25.66
CA ILE A 312 15.16 28.35 -24.67
C ILE A 312 16.26 27.26 -24.65
N LEU A 313 15.86 26.00 -24.74
CA LEU A 313 16.71 24.81 -24.61
C LEU A 313 16.87 24.08 -25.95
N ARG A 314 18.09 23.62 -26.21
CA ARG A 314 18.37 22.63 -27.27
C ARG A 314 17.85 21.25 -26.83
N PRO A 315 17.60 20.30 -27.76
CA PRO A 315 17.08 18.97 -27.40
C PRO A 315 17.86 18.25 -26.30
N ALA A 316 19.20 18.26 -26.35
CA ALA A 316 20.02 17.64 -25.31
C ALA A 316 19.91 18.35 -23.94
N GLU A 317 19.76 19.68 -23.94
CA GLU A 317 19.56 20.46 -22.71
C GLU A 317 18.16 20.22 -22.13
N LEU A 318 17.16 20.00 -22.98
CA LEU A 318 15.79 19.66 -22.58
C LEU A 318 15.75 18.29 -21.88
N THR A 319 16.43 17.29 -22.44
CA THR A 319 16.60 15.97 -21.79
C THR A 319 17.31 16.10 -20.46
N ARG A 320 18.36 16.93 -20.38
CA ARG A 320 19.08 17.21 -19.12
C ARG A 320 18.20 17.90 -18.09
N PHE A 321 17.37 18.86 -18.51
CA PHE A 321 16.41 19.55 -17.64
C PHE A 321 15.36 18.58 -17.07
N ALA A 322 14.79 17.70 -17.90
CA ALA A 322 13.85 16.67 -17.46
C ALA A 322 14.50 15.64 -16.51
N ALA A 323 15.75 15.24 -16.78
CA ALA A 323 16.51 14.36 -15.88
C ALA A 323 16.82 15.03 -14.53
N ALA A 324 17.14 16.34 -14.53
CA ALA A 324 17.37 17.10 -13.31
C ALA A 324 16.10 17.19 -12.45
N PHE A 325 14.91 17.26 -13.07
CA PHE A 325 13.63 17.20 -12.36
C PHE A 325 13.44 15.84 -11.67
N ALA A 326 13.75 14.75 -12.39
CA ALA A 326 13.65 13.40 -11.84
C ALA A 326 14.61 13.15 -10.65
N ALA A 327 15.78 13.79 -10.66
CA ALA A 327 16.79 13.64 -9.62
C ALA A 327 16.59 14.60 -8.42
N SER A 328 15.69 15.56 -8.53
CA SER A 328 15.50 16.58 -7.51
C SER A 328 14.60 16.11 -6.37
N ASP A 329 14.83 16.63 -5.16
CA ASP A 329 13.96 16.46 -3.99
C ASP A 329 13.17 17.76 -3.80
N GLY A 330 12.16 17.92 -4.66
CA GLY A 330 11.24 19.05 -4.66
C GLY A 330 11.71 20.32 -5.39
N PRO A 331 10.80 21.31 -5.53
CA PRO A 331 10.99 22.44 -6.45
C PRO A 331 12.17 23.35 -6.12
N GLN A 332 12.48 23.55 -4.83
CA GLN A 332 13.59 24.42 -4.44
C GLN A 332 14.93 23.82 -4.85
N LYS A 333 15.20 22.57 -4.44
CA LYS A 333 16.42 21.86 -4.80
C LYS A 333 16.54 21.66 -6.31
N PHE A 334 15.41 21.45 -7.01
CA PHE A 334 15.39 21.44 -8.46
C PHE A 334 15.97 22.73 -9.05
N TRP A 335 15.40 23.89 -8.69
CA TRP A 335 15.85 25.18 -9.25
C TRP A 335 17.28 25.55 -8.81
N ASP A 336 17.68 25.21 -7.58
CA ASP A 336 19.05 25.38 -7.12
C ASP A 336 20.02 24.52 -7.95
N GLY A 337 19.63 23.27 -8.25
CA GLY A 337 20.38 22.38 -9.15
C GLY A 337 20.49 22.92 -10.58
N ILE A 338 19.40 23.46 -11.15
CA ILE A 338 19.41 24.10 -12.47
C ILE A 338 20.33 25.34 -12.48
N ALA A 339 20.34 26.12 -11.39
CA ALA A 339 21.21 27.29 -11.24
C ALA A 339 22.70 26.92 -11.07
N ALA A 340 22.99 25.75 -10.50
CA ALA A 340 24.34 25.21 -10.33
C ALA A 340 24.85 24.45 -11.58
N ASP A 341 23.98 24.02 -12.48
CA ASP A 341 24.35 23.26 -13.67
C ASP A 341 25.10 24.15 -14.70
N PRO A 342 26.36 23.84 -15.07
CA PRO A 342 27.14 24.70 -15.97
C PRO A 342 26.50 24.94 -17.35
N THR A 343 25.67 24.00 -17.82
CA THR A 343 24.99 24.07 -19.12
C THR A 343 23.70 24.88 -19.02
N LEU A 344 22.97 24.79 -17.91
CA LEU A 344 21.65 25.40 -17.73
C LEU A 344 21.67 26.71 -16.93
N ALA A 345 22.71 26.97 -16.13
CA ALA A 345 22.80 28.11 -15.19
C ALA A 345 22.52 29.46 -15.85
N ARG A 346 23.07 29.69 -17.06
CA ARG A 346 22.85 30.95 -17.81
C ARG A 346 21.41 31.16 -18.24
N LYS A 347 20.61 30.10 -18.32
CA LYS A 347 19.21 30.10 -18.74
C LYS A 347 18.26 29.92 -17.55
N ALA A 348 18.77 29.56 -16.37
CA ALA A 348 17.98 29.19 -15.19
C ALA A 348 16.87 30.20 -14.86
N GLY A 349 17.17 31.50 -14.85
CA GLY A 349 16.17 32.54 -14.60
C GLY A 349 15.04 32.56 -15.64
N LYS A 350 15.36 32.42 -16.93
CA LYS A 350 14.37 32.36 -18.02
C LYS A 350 13.54 31.08 -17.96
N LEU A 351 14.15 29.94 -17.63
CA LEU A 351 13.45 28.67 -17.46
C LEU A 351 12.46 28.73 -16.30
N LYS A 352 12.90 29.29 -15.17
CA LYS A 352 12.04 29.49 -13.99
C LYS A 352 10.87 30.40 -14.30
N LEU A 353 11.13 31.51 -14.99
CA LEU A 353 10.07 32.42 -15.44
C LEU A 353 9.07 31.72 -16.37
N ALA A 354 9.55 30.97 -17.37
CA ALA A 354 8.68 30.24 -18.29
C ALA A 354 7.77 29.23 -17.57
N ALA A 355 8.34 28.45 -16.63
CA ALA A 355 7.56 27.51 -15.82
C ALA A 355 6.53 28.22 -14.92
N GLN A 356 6.90 29.35 -14.31
CA GLN A 356 5.99 30.13 -13.47
C GLN A 356 4.84 30.75 -14.28
N VAL A 357 5.13 31.29 -15.47
CA VAL A 357 4.11 31.85 -16.36
C VAL A 357 3.16 30.75 -16.84
N ALA A 358 3.69 29.58 -17.23
CA ALA A 358 2.87 28.43 -17.61
C ALA A 358 1.92 28.00 -16.47
N GLY A 359 2.43 27.88 -15.23
CA GLY A 359 1.62 27.53 -14.07
C GLY A 359 0.51 28.54 -13.75
N LEU A 360 0.70 29.82 -14.04
CA LEU A 360 -0.30 30.88 -13.79
C LEU A 360 -1.34 31.01 -14.91
N THR A 361 -1.07 30.45 -16.09
CA THR A 361 -1.88 30.58 -17.31
C THR A 361 -2.47 29.25 -17.79
N ASP A 362 -2.63 28.27 -16.90
CA ASP A 362 -3.15 26.93 -17.22
C ASP A 362 -2.35 26.19 -18.31
N SER A 363 -1.04 26.48 -18.41
CA SER A 363 -0.15 25.97 -19.44
C SER A 363 -0.62 26.25 -20.88
N HIS A 364 -1.22 27.41 -21.12
CA HIS A 364 -1.66 27.83 -22.46
C HIS A 364 -0.48 28.39 -23.27
N ASP A 365 0.21 27.51 -24.00
CA ASP A 365 1.47 27.81 -24.71
C ASP A 365 1.46 29.09 -25.58
N PRO A 366 0.41 29.39 -26.37
CA PRO A 366 0.35 30.62 -27.15
C PRO A 366 0.43 31.87 -26.26
N LEU A 367 -0.29 31.88 -25.13
CA LEU A 367 -0.28 33.00 -24.19
C LEU A 367 1.05 33.09 -23.46
N VAL A 368 1.61 31.96 -23.01
CA VAL A 368 2.94 31.93 -22.38
C VAL A 368 3.98 32.56 -23.31
N THR A 369 3.97 32.19 -24.60
CA THR A 369 4.87 32.77 -25.59
C THR A 369 4.71 34.30 -25.69
N LYS A 370 3.47 34.81 -25.75
CA LYS A 370 3.24 36.26 -25.83
C LYS A 370 3.69 37.00 -24.57
N VAL A 371 3.45 36.42 -23.39
CA VAL A 371 3.87 37.00 -22.11
C VAL A 371 5.39 37.07 -22.02
N LEU A 372 6.10 35.98 -22.34
CA LEU A 372 7.56 35.92 -22.30
C LEU A 372 8.25 36.80 -23.35
N ALA A 373 7.53 37.21 -24.40
CA ALA A 373 8.04 38.13 -25.42
C ALA A 373 7.99 39.60 -24.97
N ARG A 374 7.30 39.92 -23.87
CA ARG A 374 7.20 41.29 -23.38
C ARG A 374 8.47 41.71 -22.65
N SER A 375 8.93 42.94 -22.89
CA SER A 375 10.15 43.49 -22.27
C SER A 375 9.96 43.98 -20.83
N ASP A 376 8.72 44.22 -20.41
CA ASP A 376 8.35 44.62 -19.05
C ASP A 376 8.24 43.44 -18.07
N ILE A 377 8.18 42.20 -18.57
CA ILE A 377 8.12 40.99 -17.74
C ILE A 377 9.51 40.38 -17.60
N LYS A 378 10.16 40.61 -16.45
CA LYS A 378 11.50 40.07 -16.13
C LYS A 378 11.44 38.97 -15.07
N THR A 379 10.41 39.01 -14.23
CA THR A 379 10.13 38.07 -13.15
C THR A 379 8.64 37.73 -13.15
N ALA A 380 8.26 36.62 -12.52
CA ALA A 380 6.86 36.23 -12.45
C ALA A 380 6.01 37.23 -11.63
N ALA A 381 6.62 37.95 -10.69
CA ALA A 381 5.95 38.99 -9.92
C ALA A 381 5.51 40.19 -10.78
N ASP A 382 6.17 40.44 -11.92
CA ASP A 382 5.81 41.53 -12.84
C ASP A 382 4.43 41.30 -13.49
N LEU A 383 3.97 40.04 -13.58
CA LEU A 383 2.64 39.69 -14.07
C LEU A 383 1.52 40.34 -13.25
N ALA A 384 1.80 40.63 -11.97
CA ALA A 384 0.86 41.27 -11.05
C ALA A 384 0.54 42.73 -11.45
N SER A 385 1.40 43.34 -12.27
CA SER A 385 1.17 44.70 -12.79
C SER A 385 0.14 44.75 -13.91
N LEU A 386 -0.07 43.65 -14.63
CA LEU A 386 -0.94 43.62 -15.80
C LEU A 386 -2.42 43.77 -15.41
N SER A 387 -3.13 44.70 -16.03
CA SER A 387 -4.58 44.88 -15.85
C SER A 387 -5.39 43.77 -16.51
N ALA A 388 -6.67 43.65 -16.13
CA ALA A 388 -7.60 42.75 -16.80
C ALA A 388 -7.65 43.00 -18.31
N ASP A 389 -7.68 44.27 -18.75
CA ASP A 389 -7.72 44.62 -20.16
C ASP A 389 -6.41 44.31 -20.89
N GLN A 390 -5.26 44.45 -20.22
CA GLN A 390 -3.97 44.03 -20.78
C GLN A 390 -3.91 42.51 -20.97
N TRP A 391 -4.43 41.74 -20.01
CA TRP A 391 -4.56 40.29 -20.15
C TRP A 391 -5.54 39.90 -21.26
N LYS A 392 -6.71 40.54 -21.35
CA LYS A 392 -7.66 40.33 -22.45
C LYS A 392 -7.03 40.63 -23.80
N SER A 393 -6.27 41.72 -23.89
CA SER A 393 -5.54 42.09 -25.12
C SER A 393 -4.51 41.01 -25.51
N LEU A 394 -3.82 40.41 -24.55
CA LEU A 394 -2.89 39.30 -24.82
C LEU A 394 -3.61 38.04 -25.30
N VAL A 395 -4.75 37.71 -24.69
CA VAL A 395 -5.58 36.54 -25.05
C VAL A 395 -6.21 36.71 -26.45
N GLN A 396 -6.61 37.92 -26.79
CA GLN A 396 -7.22 38.25 -28.08
C GLN A 396 -6.21 38.53 -29.20
N ALA A 397 -4.90 38.53 -28.89
CA ALA A 397 -3.86 38.84 -29.86
C ALA A 397 -3.59 37.68 -30.81
N GLY A 398 -4.05 37.78 -32.06
CA GLY A 398 -3.75 36.83 -33.12
C GLY A 398 -4.40 35.47 -32.86
N ASP A 399 -3.59 34.41 -32.82
CA ASP A 399 -3.99 33.01 -32.67
C ASP A 399 -3.97 32.50 -31.22
N VAL A 400 -3.83 33.41 -30.23
CA VAL A 400 -3.70 33.00 -28.82
C VAL A 400 -4.99 32.34 -28.32
N GLY A 401 -6.11 33.06 -28.35
CA GLY A 401 -7.40 32.56 -27.88
C GLY A 401 -7.39 32.07 -26.43
N VAL A 402 -8.43 31.33 -26.05
CA VAL A 402 -8.57 30.70 -24.73
C VAL A 402 -8.34 29.17 -24.85
N PRO A 403 -7.99 28.48 -23.75
CA PRO A 403 -7.91 27.02 -23.72
C PRO A 403 -9.23 26.34 -24.12
N ALA A 404 -9.13 25.17 -24.75
CA ALA A 404 -10.30 24.36 -25.10
C ALA A 404 -11.06 23.94 -23.83
N GLY A 405 -12.39 24.04 -23.88
CA GLY A 405 -13.25 23.72 -22.72
C GLY A 405 -13.36 24.83 -21.67
N THR A 406 -12.82 26.03 -21.93
CA THR A 406 -13.04 27.20 -21.08
C THR A 406 -14.56 27.47 -20.95
N PRO A 407 -15.12 27.52 -19.72
CA PRO A 407 -16.55 27.79 -19.53
C PRO A 407 -16.96 29.17 -20.04
N GLY A 408 -18.15 29.27 -20.62
CA GLY A 408 -18.78 30.51 -21.06
C GLY A 408 -19.68 30.28 -22.28
N ALA A 409 -20.81 30.98 -22.36
CA ALA A 409 -21.79 30.81 -23.43
C ALA A 409 -21.31 31.35 -24.78
N ASN A 410 -20.32 32.26 -24.77
CA ASN A 410 -19.75 32.88 -25.96
C ASN A 410 -18.26 33.23 -25.74
N ALA A 411 -17.57 33.62 -26.82
CA ALA A 411 -16.14 33.91 -26.79
C ALA A 411 -15.74 35.04 -25.82
N ALA A 412 -16.59 36.05 -25.64
CA ALA A 412 -16.31 37.16 -24.73
C ALA A 412 -16.39 36.69 -23.26
N GLU A 413 -17.40 35.88 -22.94
CA GLU A 413 -17.55 35.29 -21.61
C GLU A 413 -16.42 34.31 -21.29
N GLN A 414 -16.04 33.45 -22.25
CA GLN A 414 -14.88 32.56 -22.11
C GLN A 414 -13.58 33.35 -21.85
N THR A 415 -13.36 34.44 -22.58
CA THR A 415 -12.20 35.32 -22.37
C THR A 415 -12.21 35.93 -20.98
N ASN A 416 -13.36 36.43 -20.52
CA ASN A 416 -13.48 37.02 -19.18
C ASN A 416 -13.24 35.98 -18.08
N ASN A 417 -13.80 34.78 -18.21
CA ASN A 417 -13.64 33.70 -17.24
C ASN A 417 -12.17 33.23 -17.16
N TYR A 418 -11.53 33.06 -18.30
CA TYR A 418 -10.12 32.67 -18.35
C TYR A 418 -9.20 33.75 -17.75
N VAL A 419 -9.38 35.02 -18.14
CA VAL A 419 -8.60 36.13 -17.59
C VAL A 419 -8.86 36.33 -16.10
N GLY A 420 -10.10 36.16 -15.64
CA GLY A 420 -10.44 36.19 -14.21
C GLY A 420 -9.72 35.11 -13.41
N GLY A 421 -9.64 33.89 -13.95
CA GLY A 421 -8.86 32.79 -13.39
C GLY A 421 -7.35 33.11 -13.31
N ILE A 422 -6.77 33.69 -14.37
CA ILE A 422 -5.37 34.14 -14.36
C ILE A 422 -5.14 35.18 -13.27
N LEU A 423 -5.98 36.23 -13.20
CA LEU A 423 -5.83 37.29 -12.20
C LEU A 423 -5.91 36.74 -10.78
N THR A 424 -6.85 35.82 -10.52
CA THR A 424 -7.00 35.17 -9.21
C THR A 424 -5.73 34.40 -8.82
N ARG A 425 -5.15 33.63 -9.75
CA ARG A 425 -3.90 32.89 -9.50
C ARG A 425 -2.69 33.80 -9.33
N VAL A 426 -2.58 34.86 -10.15
CA VAL A 426 -1.50 35.85 -10.05
C VAL A 426 -1.57 36.59 -8.71
N GLU A 427 -2.77 36.99 -8.28
CA GLU A 427 -2.97 37.61 -6.97
C GLU A 427 -2.62 36.65 -5.82
N ALA A 428 -3.03 35.38 -5.89
CA ALA A 428 -2.68 34.38 -4.90
C ALA A 428 -1.16 34.17 -4.80
N ALA A 429 -0.46 34.18 -5.95
CA ALA A 429 1.00 34.00 -6.00
C ALA A 429 1.78 35.24 -5.55
N PHE A 430 1.28 36.45 -5.85
CA PHE A 430 1.98 37.71 -5.61
C PHE A 430 1.05 38.78 -4.98
N PRO A 431 0.50 38.53 -3.77
CA PRO A 431 -0.57 39.34 -3.21
C PRO A 431 -0.16 40.80 -3.00
N THR A 432 1.06 41.03 -2.49
CA THR A 432 1.59 42.36 -2.23
C THR A 432 1.78 43.15 -3.54
N GLN A 433 2.39 42.54 -4.55
CA GLN A 433 2.69 43.18 -5.84
C GLN A 433 1.40 43.45 -6.62
N PHE A 434 0.46 42.51 -6.59
CA PHE A 434 -0.84 42.66 -7.24
C PHE A 434 -1.62 43.83 -6.64
N PHE A 435 -1.71 43.87 -5.31
CA PHE A 435 -2.39 44.95 -4.62
C PHE A 435 -1.69 46.31 -4.81
N ALA A 436 -0.35 46.33 -4.80
CA ALA A 436 0.43 47.53 -5.10
C ALA A 436 0.08 48.11 -6.48
N ALA A 437 -0.01 47.26 -7.51
CA ALA A 437 -0.37 47.67 -8.86
C ALA A 437 -1.79 48.25 -8.96
N ARG A 438 -2.75 47.69 -8.21
CA ARG A 438 -4.12 48.22 -8.16
C ARG A 438 -4.25 49.52 -7.37
N LEU A 439 -3.27 49.84 -6.53
CA LEU A 439 -3.20 51.07 -5.75
C LEU A 439 -2.19 52.07 -6.30
N ALA A 440 -1.71 51.91 -7.54
CA ALA A 440 -0.61 52.71 -8.09
C ALA A 440 -0.87 54.23 -8.04
N ALA A 441 -2.13 54.67 -8.04
CA ALA A 441 -2.53 56.08 -7.96
C ALA A 441 -2.44 56.69 -6.55
N VAL A 442 -2.24 55.90 -5.49
CA VAL A 442 -2.18 56.38 -4.11
C VAL A 442 -0.82 56.09 -3.44
N PRO A 443 -0.38 56.90 -2.45
CA PRO A 443 0.92 56.72 -1.80
C PRO A 443 1.16 55.32 -1.23
N VAL A 444 0.11 54.69 -0.71
CA VAL A 444 0.17 53.31 -0.18
C VAL A 444 0.59 52.29 -1.25
N GLY A 445 0.09 52.41 -2.49
CA GLY A 445 0.50 51.51 -3.57
C GLY A 445 1.97 51.67 -3.94
N LYS A 446 2.45 52.92 -4.00
CA LYS A 446 3.87 53.23 -4.23
C LYS A 446 4.77 52.68 -3.12
N PHE A 447 4.32 52.75 -1.86
CA PHE A 447 5.03 52.15 -0.74
C PHE A 447 5.16 50.64 -0.92
N LEU A 448 4.07 49.94 -1.21
CA LEU A 448 4.09 48.48 -1.41
C LEU A 448 4.99 48.08 -2.58
N ALA A 449 4.96 48.83 -3.69
CA ALA A 449 5.81 48.58 -4.85
C ALA A 449 7.31 48.76 -4.55
N THR A 450 7.66 49.71 -3.69
CA THR A 450 9.07 50.02 -3.34
C THR A 450 9.60 49.11 -2.22
N ASN A 451 8.71 48.41 -1.49
CA ASN A 451 9.06 47.59 -0.32
C ASN A 451 8.59 46.13 -0.51
N PRO A 452 9.13 45.37 -1.48
CA PRO A 452 8.67 44.01 -1.78
C PRO A 452 8.92 43.00 -0.65
N ALA A 453 9.78 43.33 0.32
CA ALA A 453 9.99 42.53 1.53
C ALA A 453 8.81 42.59 2.52
N PHE A 454 7.98 43.63 2.44
CA PHE A 454 6.76 43.74 3.24
C PHE A 454 5.65 42.88 2.63
N GLN A 455 5.32 41.76 3.27
CA GLN A 455 4.27 40.85 2.82
C GLN A 455 2.94 41.19 3.50
N LEU A 456 1.90 41.54 2.73
CA LEU A 456 0.59 41.92 3.26
C LEU A 456 0.02 40.90 4.26
N LYS A 457 0.13 39.61 3.95
CA LYS A 457 -0.48 38.55 4.76
C LYS A 457 0.29 38.22 6.04
N SER A 458 1.63 38.35 6.05
CA SER A 458 2.47 37.80 7.13
C SER A 458 3.34 38.83 7.85
N THR A 459 3.68 39.96 7.23
CA THR A 459 4.56 40.95 7.86
C THR A 459 3.80 41.87 8.81
N SER A 460 4.32 42.06 10.02
CA SER A 460 3.83 43.10 10.94
C SER A 460 4.28 44.48 10.46
N LEU A 461 3.32 45.38 10.17
CA LEU A 461 3.65 46.73 9.71
C LEU A 461 4.46 47.51 10.74
N THR A 462 4.09 47.47 12.02
CA THR A 462 4.81 48.19 13.07
C THR A 462 6.26 47.73 13.16
N LYS A 463 6.50 46.41 13.18
CA LYS A 463 7.87 45.86 13.21
C LYS A 463 8.64 46.27 11.95
N PHE A 464 8.03 46.11 10.77
CA PHE A 464 8.68 46.45 9.50
C PHE A 464 9.09 47.93 9.43
N LEU A 465 8.21 48.85 9.84
CA LEU A 465 8.52 50.29 9.83
C LEU A 465 9.60 50.66 10.85
N ASN A 466 9.61 50.03 12.04
CA ASN A 466 10.67 50.23 13.03
C ASN A 466 12.03 49.75 12.50
N ASP A 467 12.04 48.58 11.85
CA ASP A 467 13.25 47.98 11.27
C ASP A 467 13.70 48.72 9.97
N ASN A 468 12.82 49.51 9.34
CA ASN A 468 13.08 50.23 8.09
C ASN A 468 12.67 51.72 8.17
N PRO A 469 13.47 52.59 8.84
CA PRO A 469 13.12 54.00 9.07
C PRO A 469 12.89 54.83 7.80
N ALA A 470 13.59 54.51 6.70
CA ALA A 470 13.38 55.15 5.40
C ALA A 470 11.97 54.86 4.85
N ALA A 471 11.50 53.61 4.97
CA ALA A 471 10.15 53.21 4.58
C ALA A 471 9.08 53.87 5.49
N ALA A 472 9.38 54.02 6.79
CA ALA A 472 8.52 54.71 7.74
C ALA A 472 8.35 56.20 7.46
N SER A 473 9.38 56.83 6.89
CA SER A 473 9.38 58.26 6.52
C SER A 473 8.64 58.52 5.21
N ALA A 474 8.49 57.50 4.36
CA ALA A 474 7.77 57.58 3.09
C ALA A 474 6.22 57.59 3.24
N LEU A 475 5.70 57.34 4.45
CA LEU A 475 4.27 57.33 4.74
C LEU A 475 3.92 58.39 5.78
N ASN A 476 2.94 59.24 5.47
CA ASN A 476 2.36 60.14 6.47
C ASN A 476 1.45 59.35 7.45
N PRO A 477 0.98 59.95 8.56
CA PRO A 477 0.13 59.25 9.53
C PRO A 477 -1.19 58.70 8.94
N GLU A 478 -1.75 59.35 7.93
CA GLU A 478 -2.98 58.91 7.27
C GLU A 478 -2.75 57.68 6.41
N ASP A 479 -1.70 57.69 5.58
CA ASP A 479 -1.31 56.55 4.73
C ASP A 479 -0.92 55.33 5.58
N LYS A 480 -0.30 55.54 6.75
CA LYS A 480 -0.04 54.47 7.72
C LYS A 480 -1.34 53.82 8.20
N ARG A 481 -2.34 54.62 8.60
CA ARG A 481 -3.65 54.10 9.01
C ARG A 481 -4.38 53.40 7.87
N ARG A 482 -4.31 53.95 6.66
CA ARG A 482 -4.91 53.37 5.45
C ARG A 482 -4.27 52.02 5.12
N LEU A 483 -2.93 51.93 5.16
CA LEU A 483 -2.21 50.67 4.96
C LEU A 483 -2.56 49.62 6.04
N GLN A 484 -2.73 50.03 7.31
CA GLN A 484 -3.22 49.13 8.36
C GLN A 484 -4.64 48.62 8.07
N GLY A 485 -5.54 49.51 7.60
CA GLY A 485 -6.88 49.15 7.17
C GLY A 485 -6.87 48.11 6.05
N TYR A 486 -6.16 48.43 4.96
CA TYR A 486 -5.99 47.51 3.84
C TYR A 486 -5.36 46.18 4.25
N GLN A 487 -4.32 46.19 5.07
CA GLN A 487 -3.68 44.95 5.51
C GLN A 487 -4.66 44.06 6.30
N ARG A 488 -5.50 44.64 7.16
CA ARG A 488 -6.52 43.90 7.91
C ARG A 488 -7.57 43.29 6.99
N LEU A 489 -8.14 44.11 6.10
CA LEU A 489 -9.16 43.66 5.16
C LEU A 489 -8.62 42.60 4.19
N TYR A 490 -7.42 42.82 3.64
CA TYR A 490 -6.80 41.90 2.70
C TYR A 490 -6.47 40.54 3.34
N ARG A 491 -6.19 40.49 4.65
CA ARG A 491 -6.02 39.22 5.36
C ARG A 491 -7.33 38.44 5.51
N ILE A 492 -8.47 39.12 5.46
CA ILE A 492 -9.80 38.52 5.53
C ILE A 492 -10.25 38.10 4.13
N THR A 493 -10.24 39.02 3.17
CA THR A 493 -10.74 38.80 1.81
C THR A 493 -9.76 38.01 0.96
N SER A 494 -8.45 38.20 1.16
CA SER A 494 -7.39 37.74 0.25
C SER A 494 -7.56 38.20 -1.20
N ARG A 495 -8.31 39.30 -1.41
CA ARG A 495 -8.76 39.79 -2.71
C ARG A 495 -8.69 41.31 -2.78
N ALA A 496 -8.05 41.83 -3.81
CA ALA A 496 -7.72 43.25 -3.97
C ALA A 496 -8.96 44.10 -4.25
N ASP A 497 -9.83 43.62 -5.13
CA ASP A 497 -11.13 44.19 -5.48
C ASP A 497 -12.03 44.31 -4.24
N GLU A 498 -12.19 43.21 -3.51
CA GLU A 498 -13.00 43.17 -2.28
C GLU A 498 -12.43 44.09 -1.19
N THR A 499 -11.11 44.09 -1.01
CA THR A 499 -10.43 44.97 -0.04
C THR A 499 -10.66 46.44 -0.36
N GLN A 500 -10.56 46.83 -1.63
CA GLN A 500 -10.77 48.21 -2.04
C GLN A 500 -12.24 48.61 -1.91
N ALA A 501 -13.17 47.74 -2.31
CA ALA A 501 -14.60 47.99 -2.23
C ALA A 501 -15.08 48.12 -0.77
N LEU A 502 -14.68 47.20 0.12
CA LEU A 502 -14.99 47.29 1.55
C LEU A 502 -14.40 48.56 2.19
N SER A 503 -13.14 48.88 1.86
CA SER A 503 -12.51 50.10 2.36
C SER A 503 -13.20 51.37 1.84
N ALA A 504 -13.68 51.37 0.59
CA ALA A 504 -14.43 52.49 0.02
C ALA A 504 -15.80 52.67 0.70
N ASN A 505 -16.42 51.57 1.14
CA ASN A 505 -17.63 51.58 1.97
C ASN A 505 -17.36 51.87 3.45
N GLY A 506 -16.14 52.30 3.81
CA GLY A 506 -15.79 52.71 5.17
C GLY A 506 -15.56 51.56 6.14
N ILE A 507 -15.56 50.31 5.68
CA ILE A 507 -15.19 49.13 6.47
C ILE A 507 -13.67 49.03 6.49
N ASP A 508 -13.06 49.39 7.60
CA ASP A 508 -11.59 49.45 7.72
C ASP A 508 -11.04 48.69 8.94
N SER A 509 -11.90 48.15 9.81
CA SER A 509 -11.52 47.57 11.10
C SER A 509 -12.47 46.47 11.56
N ALA A 510 -11.93 45.49 12.30
CA ALA A 510 -12.71 44.41 12.92
C ALA A 510 -13.79 44.94 13.87
N GLN A 511 -13.56 46.09 14.51
CA GLN A 511 -14.54 46.74 15.38
C GLN A 511 -15.78 47.21 14.61
N LYS A 512 -15.61 47.81 13.41
CA LYS A 512 -16.74 48.21 12.55
C LYS A 512 -17.51 46.99 12.05
N ILE A 513 -16.80 45.92 11.67
CA ILE A 513 -17.42 44.66 11.25
C ILE A 513 -18.22 44.05 12.41
N SER A 514 -17.66 43.98 13.63
CA SER A 514 -18.34 43.42 14.80
C SER A 514 -19.51 44.27 15.31
N ALA A 515 -19.56 45.55 14.96
CA ALA A 515 -20.65 46.44 15.32
C ALA A 515 -21.89 46.26 14.42
N MET A 516 -21.74 45.55 13.30
CA MET A 516 -22.84 45.21 12.39
C MET A 516 -23.38 43.81 12.72
N SER A 517 -24.70 43.65 12.70
CA SER A 517 -25.30 42.31 12.67
C SER A 517 -24.90 41.58 11.39
N ARG A 518 -24.88 40.24 11.41
CA ARG A 518 -24.57 39.44 10.22
C ARG A 518 -25.52 39.77 9.07
N GLU A 519 -26.80 39.97 9.37
CA GLU A 519 -27.85 40.31 8.41
C GLU A 519 -27.58 41.68 7.76
N ALA A 520 -27.24 42.70 8.57
CA ALA A 520 -26.92 44.04 8.07
C ALA A 520 -25.64 44.04 7.23
N PHE A 521 -24.60 43.33 7.67
CA PHE A 521 -23.34 43.24 6.93
C PHE A 521 -23.54 42.56 5.56
N ILE A 522 -24.33 41.48 5.52
CA ILE A 522 -24.67 40.81 4.26
C ILE A 522 -25.51 41.74 3.38
N ALA A 523 -26.54 42.39 3.94
CA ALA A 523 -27.40 43.28 3.16
C ALA A 523 -26.64 44.46 2.52
N GLU A 524 -25.62 45.00 3.20
CA GLU A 524 -24.85 46.14 2.71
C GLU A 524 -23.66 45.76 1.80
N HIS A 525 -23.18 44.51 1.86
CA HIS A 525 -21.92 44.11 1.21
C HIS A 525 -21.95 42.80 0.42
N ALA A 526 -23.11 42.14 0.28
CA ALA A 526 -23.23 40.89 -0.49
C ALA A 526 -22.77 41.03 -1.95
N ASP A 527 -22.95 42.18 -2.57
CA ASP A 527 -22.51 42.42 -3.95
C ASP A 527 -20.98 42.54 -4.09
N ILE A 528 -20.27 42.73 -2.97
CA ILE A 528 -18.81 42.85 -2.92
C ILE A 528 -18.17 41.50 -2.62
N LEU A 529 -18.77 40.71 -1.72
CA LEU A 529 -18.24 39.43 -1.26
C LEU A 529 -19.02 38.29 -1.92
N PRO A 530 -18.46 37.60 -2.93
CA PRO A 530 -19.14 36.46 -3.52
C PRO A 530 -19.42 35.38 -2.46
N ALA A 531 -20.60 34.76 -2.55
CA ALA A 531 -21.16 33.84 -1.56
C ALA A 531 -20.35 32.56 -1.32
#